data_AF-A0A9X2XCG4-F1
#
_entry.id   AF-A0A9X2XCG4-F1
#
_cell.length_a   1.000
_cell.length_b   1.000
_cell.length_c   1.000
_cell.angle_alpha   90.00
_cell.angle_beta   90.00
_cell.angle_gamma   90.00
#
_symmetry.space_group_name_H-M   'P 1'
#
loop_
_entity.id
_entity.type
_entity.pdbx_description
1 polymer ?
#
loop_
_entity_poly.entity_id
_entity_poly.type
_entity_poly.pdbx_seq_one_letter_code
_entity_poly.pdbx_strand_id
1 'polypeptide(L)' 'MSILDAIRPGARIKDLDGDGIAEIISVTRFGPDAVNLVYRAFGKVGERLLYRGDEARLEILQPGSNYTSGADGGLGEVGI' A
#
# COMPACT_ATOMS: atom_id res chain seq x y z
N MET A 1 16.01 1.02 -1.34
CA MET A 1 14.89 0.41 -0.59
C MET A 1 13.68 1.31 -0.81
N SER A 2 12.70 0.85 -1.57
CA SER A 2 11.46 1.60 -1.85
C SER A 2 10.48 1.47 -0.69
N ILE A 3 9.74 2.53 -0.36
CA ILE A 3 8.74 2.51 0.70
C ILE A 3 7.56 1.62 0.31
N LEU A 4 7.24 1.48 -0.99
CA LEU A 4 6.20 0.55 -1.49
C LEU A 4 6.43 -0.88 -1.04
N ASP A 5 7.69 -1.28 -0.88
CA ASP A 5 8.01 -2.63 -0.46
C ASP A 5 7.69 -2.86 1.03
N ALA A 6 7.84 -1.81 1.83
CA ALA A 6 7.54 -1.81 3.26
C ALA A 6 6.03 -1.70 3.56
N ILE A 7 5.20 -1.37 2.56
CA ILE A 7 3.76 -1.25 2.73
C ILE A 7 3.14 -2.65 2.78
N ARG A 8 2.42 -2.90 3.88
CA ARG A 8 1.74 -4.16 4.16
C ARG A 8 0.30 -3.86 4.59
N PRO A 9 -0.65 -4.79 4.37
CA PRO A 9 -1.97 -4.67 4.96
C PRO A 9 -1.86 -4.55 6.49
N GLY A 10 -2.66 -3.64 7.08
CA GLY A 10 -2.59 -3.23 8.48
C GLY A 10 -1.59 -2.11 8.76
N ALA A 11 -0.79 -1.65 7.79
CA ALA A 11 0.07 -0.49 7.95
C ALA A 11 -0.77 0.80 8.04
N ARG A 12 -0.26 1.78 8.79
CA ARG A 12 -0.87 3.11 8.87
C ARG A 12 -0.01 4.11 8.12
N ILE A 13 -0.59 4.73 7.10
CA ILE A 13 0.08 5.70 6.23
C ILE A 13 -0.60 7.05 6.40
N LYS A 14 0.19 8.09 6.64
CA LYS A 14 -0.25 9.47 6.68
C LYS A 14 0.11 10.13 5.35
N ASP A 15 -0.67 11.16 5.01
CA ASP A 15 -0.58 11.88 3.73
C ASP A 15 -0.99 11.02 2.53
N LEU A 16 -1.56 9.83 2.79
CA LEU A 16 -2.04 8.97 1.71
C LEU A 16 -3.31 9.50 1.06
N ASP A 17 -4.14 10.32 1.72
CA ASP A 17 -5.30 10.99 1.09
C ASP A 17 -5.24 12.53 1.19
N GLY A 18 -4.18 13.07 1.78
CA GLY A 18 -4.02 14.51 2.03
C GLY A 18 -4.63 15.02 3.34
N ASP A 19 -5.45 14.22 4.04
CA ASP A 19 -5.88 14.54 5.40
C ASP A 19 -6.05 13.26 6.23
N GLY A 20 -5.38 13.18 7.38
CA GLY A 20 -5.52 12.08 8.34
C GLY A 20 -4.65 10.84 8.11
N ILE A 21 -4.98 9.79 8.89
CA ILE A 21 -4.28 8.50 8.92
C ILE A 21 -5.12 7.49 8.14
N ALA A 22 -4.54 6.95 7.07
CA ALA A 22 -5.13 5.89 6.27
C ALA A 22 -4.61 4.53 6.75
N GLU A 23 -5.53 3.63 7.09
CA GLU A 23 -5.18 2.24 7.42
C GLU A 23 -5.26 1.39 6.16
N ILE A 24 -4.16 0.75 5.79
CA ILE A 24 -4.09 -0.10 4.61
C ILE A 24 -4.88 -1.38 4.87
N ILE A 25 -5.92 -1.59 4.09
CA ILE A 25 -6.72 -2.81 4.12
C ILE A 25 -6.13 -3.84 3.17
N SER A 26 -5.73 -3.42 1.97
CA SER A 26 -5.20 -4.32 0.94
C SER A 26 -4.11 -3.66 0.11
N VAL A 27 -3.18 -4.48 -0.39
CA VAL A 27 -2.03 -4.07 -1.19
C VAL A 27 -1.98 -4.94 -2.44
N THR A 28 -2.10 -4.33 -3.61
CA THR A 28 -2.08 -5.03 -4.90
C THR A 28 -0.96 -4.47 -5.76
N ARG A 29 0.10 -5.24 -6.01
CA ARG A 29 1.23 -4.79 -6.84
C ARG A 29 0.95 -5.08 -8.32
N PHE A 30 1.13 -4.06 -9.14
CA PHE A 30 1.00 -4.12 -10.59
C PHE A 30 2.40 -3.91 -11.20
N GLY A 31 3.16 -5.01 -11.28
CA GLY A 31 4.53 -4.98 -11.78
C GLY A 31 5.52 -4.28 -10.83
N PRO A 32 6.68 -3.84 -11.35
CA PRO A 32 7.77 -3.29 -10.53
C PRO A 32 7.61 -1.80 -10.16
N ASP A 33 6.70 -1.08 -10.82
CA ASP A 33 6.60 0.38 -10.72
C ASP A 33 5.25 0.91 -10.19
N ALA A 34 4.25 0.04 -10.00
CA ALA A 34 2.92 0.43 -9.53
C ALA A 34 2.36 -0.49 -8.45
N VAL A 35 1.65 0.09 -7.48
CA VAL A 35 0.93 -0.65 -6.44
C VAL A 35 -0.37 0.08 -6.10
N ASN A 36 -1.48 -0.64 -6.15
CA ASN A 36 -2.76 -0.14 -5.66
C ASN A 36 -2.89 -0.44 -4.17
N LEU A 37 -3.18 0.59 -3.40
CA LEU A 37 -3.44 0.47 -1.97
C LEU A 37 -4.91 0.75 -1.70
N VAL A 38 -5.60 -0.22 -1.12
CA VAL A 38 -6.93 -0.02 -0.58
C VAL A 38 -6.78 0.36 0.88
N TYR A 39 -7.33 1.49 1.27
CA TYR A 39 -7.20 2.03 2.61
C TYR A 39 -8.55 2.46 3.17
N ARG A 40 -8.62 2.56 4.50
CA ARG A 40 -9.75 3.15 5.21
C ARG A 40 -9.30 4.38 5.97
N ALA A 41 -9.98 5.50 5.72
CA ALA A 41 -9.77 6.77 6.40
C ALA A 41 -11.14 7.37 6.75
N PHE A 42 -11.28 7.91 7.96
CA PHE A 42 -12.52 8.54 8.44
C PHE A 42 -13.79 7.71 8.22
N GLY A 43 -13.70 6.38 8.38
CA GLY A 43 -14.82 5.45 8.18
C GLY A 43 -15.20 5.19 6.72
N LYS A 44 -14.49 5.78 5.75
CA LYS A 44 -14.64 5.51 4.32
C LYS A 44 -13.49 4.63 3.82
N VAL A 45 -13.81 3.73 2.91
CA VAL A 45 -12.79 2.96 2.19
C VAL A 45 -12.52 3.68 0.87
N GLY A 46 -11.25 3.94 0.59
CA GLY A 46 -10.76 4.48 -0.66
C GLY A 46 -9.69 3.57 -1.25
N GLU A 47 -9.41 3.76 -2.53
CA GLU A 47 -8.28 3.11 -3.20
C GLU A 47 -7.38 4.18 -3.80
N ARG A 48 -6.07 3.94 -3.76
CA ARG A 48 -5.08 4.83 -4.34
C ARG A 48 -3.98 4.02 -5.02
N LEU A 49 -3.82 4.30 -6.30
CA LEU A 49 -2.71 3.79 -7.09
C LEU A 49 -1.47 4.65 -6.82
N LEU A 50 -0.42 4.01 -6.32
CA LEU A 50 0.88 4.61 -6.11
C LEU A 50 1.86 4.12 -7.15
N TYR A 51 2.66 5.04 -7.64
CA TYR A 51 3.80 4.76 -8.50
C TYR A 51 5.10 4.98 -7.75
N ARG A 52 6.18 4.36 -8.23
CA ARG A 52 7.52 4.52 -7.63
C ARG A 52 7.99 5.98 -7.49
N GLY A 53 7.48 6.88 -8.32
CA GLY A 53 7.76 8.33 -8.23
C GLY A 53 6.99 9.08 -7.14
N ASP A 54 5.84 8.56 -6.72
CA ASP A 54 4.90 9.22 -5.79
C ASP A 54 5.08 8.74 -4.33
N GLU A 55 5.95 7.77 -4.12
CA GLU A 55 6.40 7.24 -2.83
C GLU A 55 6.91 8.30 -1.85
N ALA A 56 7.57 9.33 -2.35
CA ALA A 56 8.37 10.25 -1.54
C ALA A 56 7.55 11.14 -0.58
N ARG A 57 6.23 11.22 -0.78
CA ARG A 57 5.33 12.05 0.05
C ARG A 57 4.65 11.26 1.16
N LEU A 58 4.76 9.93 1.13
CA LEU A 58 4.04 9.05 2.04
C LEU A 58 4.82 8.85 3.33
N GLU A 59 4.15 9.01 4.46
CA GLU A 59 4.74 8.79 5.77
C GLU A 59 4.11 7.54 6.41
N ILE A 60 4.88 6.44 6.52
CA ILE A 60 4.43 5.25 7.25
C ILE A 60 4.57 5.53 8.75
N LEU A 61 3.44 5.71 9.43
CA LEU A 61 3.40 5.96 10.87
C LEU A 61 3.63 4.69 11.69
N GLN A 62 3.13 3.55 11.21
CA GLN A 62 3.29 2.25 11.88
C GLN A 62 3.53 1.17 10.83
N PRO A 63 4.73 0.53 10.82
CA PRO A 63 4.93 -0.68 10.04
C PRO A 63 3.98 -1.74 10.62
N GLY A 64 3.05 -2.24 9.82
CA GLY A 64 1.92 -3.06 10.29
C GLY A 64 2.35 -4.15 11.27
N SER A 65 1.77 -4.14 12.48
CA SER A 65 2.04 -5.12 13.52
C SER A 65 1.62 -6.52 13.06
N ASN A 66 2.62 -7.30 12.63
CA ASN A 66 2.81 -8.77 12.69
C ASN A 66 1.64 -9.75 12.45
N TYR A 67 0.45 -9.32 12.02
CA TYR A 67 -0.58 -10.25 11.56
C TYR A 67 -0.24 -10.68 10.14
N THR A 68 0.37 -11.87 10.06
CA THR A 68 0.65 -12.63 8.86
C THR A 68 -0.64 -12.94 8.09
N SER A 69 -1.15 -11.99 7.33
CA SER A 69 -2.18 -12.25 6.33
C SER A 69 -1.46 -12.63 5.05
N GLY A 70 -1.30 -13.94 4.82
CA GLY A 70 -0.79 -14.49 3.57
C GLY A 70 -1.62 -13.97 2.41
N ALA A 71 -1.03 -13.10 1.61
CA ALA A 71 -1.52 -12.74 0.30
C ALA A 71 -0.46 -13.24 -0.68
N ASP A 72 -0.47 -14.56 -0.90
CA ASP A 72 0.16 -15.21 -2.04
C ASP A 72 -0.57 -14.76 -3.31
N GLY A 73 -0.31 -13.53 -3.73
CA GLY A 73 -0.89 -12.89 -4.91
C GLY A 73 -0.02 -13.13 -6.13
N GLY A 74 -0.16 -14.33 -6.70
CA GLY A 74 0.19 -14.71 -8.07
C GLY A 74 1.11 -13.79 -8.88
N LEU A 75 2.39 -14.15 -8.89
CA LEU A 75 3.29 -13.98 -10.01
C LEU A 75 2.60 -14.37 -11.34
N GLY A 76 2.42 -13.40 -12.21
CA GLY A 76 1.84 -13.57 -13.54
C GLY A 76 2.52 -12.62 -14.52
N GLU A 77 3.84 -12.73 -14.65
CA GLU A 77 4.53 -12.26 -15.86
C GLU A 77 4.87 -13.52 -16.66
N VAL A 78 4.09 -13.75 -17.72
CA VAL A 78 4.46 -14.68 -18.79
C VAL A 78 4.57 -13.84 -20.05
N GLY A 79 5.77 -13.32 -20.29
CA GLY A 79 6.17 -12.92 -21.63
C GLY A 79 6.14 -14.11 -22.58
N ILE A 80 5.43 -13.95 -23.69
CA ILE A 80 5.83 -14.41 -25.03
C ILE A 80 5.37 -13.38 -26.06
#